data_AF-A0A972A7E5-F1
#
_entry.id   AF-A0A972A7E5-F1
#
_cell.length_a   1.000
_cell.length_b   1.000
_cell.length_c   1.000
_cell.angle_alpha   90.00
_cell.angle_beta   90.00
_cell.angle_gamma   90.00
#
_symmetry.space_group_name_H-M   'P 1'
#
loop_
_entity.id
_entity.type
_entity.pdbx_description
1 polymer ?
#
loop_
_entity_poly.entity_id
_entity_poly.type
_entity_poly.pdbx_seq_one_letter_code
_entity_poly.pdbx_strand_id
1 'polypeptide(L)' 'IDVGDLAYVAYYYGKEFTDTEWQVAKMVDMNGDGRIDIEDLANVASNISD' A
#
# COMPACT_ATOMS: atom_id res chain seq x y z
N ILE A 1 -0.30 -10.16 -8.86
CA ILE A 1 -1.16 -9.06 -8.44
C ILE A 1 -2.58 -9.59 -8.42
N ASP A 2 -3.07 -9.85 -7.23
CA ASP A 2 -4.41 -10.35 -6.97
C ASP A 2 -5.07 -9.61 -5.80
N VAL A 3 -6.24 -10.08 -5.37
CA VAL A 3 -6.96 -9.50 -4.23
C VAL A 3 -6.23 -9.63 -2.90
N GLY A 4 -5.31 -10.61 -2.77
CA GLY A 4 -4.45 -10.77 -1.59
C GLY A 4 -3.40 -9.66 -1.50
N ASP A 5 -2.82 -9.26 -2.62
CA ASP A 5 -1.92 -8.10 -2.68
C ASP A 5 -2.65 -6.83 -2.25
N LEU A 6 -3.89 -6.63 -2.73
CA LEU A 6 -4.72 -5.49 -2.34
C LEU A 6 -5.04 -5.50 -0.84
N ALA A 7 -5.37 -6.65 -0.28
CA ALA A 7 -5.60 -6.81 1.16
C ALA A 7 -4.34 -6.51 1.99
N TYR A 8 -3.16 -6.79 1.45
CA TYR A 8 -1.90 -6.50 2.12
C TYR A 8 -1.59 -5.00 2.18
N VAL A 9 -1.88 -4.24 1.13
CA VAL A 9 -1.82 -2.76 1.17
C VAL A 9 -2.84 -2.21 2.18
N ALA A 10 -4.08 -2.71 2.14
CA ALA A 10 -5.15 -2.28 3.02
C ALA A 10 -4.83 -2.52 4.51
N TYR A 11 -4.04 -3.55 4.84
CA TYR A 11 -3.61 -3.82 6.21
C TYR A 11 -2.75 -2.68 6.80
N TYR A 12 -1.94 -2.01 5.99
CA TYR A 12 -1.09 -0.89 6.40
C TYR A 12 -1.71 0.48 6.10
N TYR A 13 -2.99 0.55 5.71
CA TYR A 13 -3.64 1.80 5.33
C TYR A 13 -3.60 2.86 6.44
N GLY A 14 -3.28 4.10 6.06
CA GLY A 14 -3.17 5.25 6.95
C GLY A 14 -1.83 5.40 7.65
N LYS A 15 -0.85 4.53 7.37
CA LYS A 15 0.53 4.68 7.86
C LYS A 15 1.28 5.73 7.05
N GLU A 16 2.22 6.41 7.67
CA GLU A 16 3.10 7.40 7.03
C GLU A 16 4.55 7.32 7.53
N PHE A 17 5.46 8.02 6.84
CA PHE A 17 6.91 7.92 7.07
C PHE A 17 7.39 8.26 8.49
N THR A 18 6.56 8.97 9.27
CA THR A 18 6.84 9.32 10.66
C THR A 18 6.49 8.22 11.65
N ASP A 19 5.76 7.18 11.21
CA ASP A 19 5.36 6.07 12.08
C ASP A 19 6.56 5.18 12.45
N THR A 20 6.58 4.71 13.70
CA THR A 20 7.59 3.76 14.19
C THR A 20 7.67 2.49 13.34
N GLU A 21 6.53 2.05 12.78
CA GLU A 21 6.40 0.83 11.99
C GLU A 21 6.69 1.06 10.49
N TRP A 22 7.04 2.28 10.09
CA TRP A 22 7.23 2.65 8.68
C TRP A 22 8.24 1.77 7.95
N GLN A 23 9.30 1.32 8.62
CA GLN A 23 10.31 0.46 7.98
C GLN A 23 9.74 -0.85 7.45
N VAL A 24 8.64 -1.34 8.04
CA VAL A 24 7.90 -2.49 7.54
C VAL A 24 6.86 -2.03 6.52
N ALA A 25 6.09 -1.00 6.85
CA ALA A 25 4.96 -0.55 6.03
C ALA A 25 5.39 -0.05 4.63
N LYS A 26 6.53 0.63 4.50
CA LYS A 26 7.01 1.23 3.24
C LYS A 26 7.12 0.27 2.04
N MET A 27 7.08 -1.04 2.27
CA MET A 27 7.08 -2.03 1.18
C MET A 27 5.79 -2.00 0.35
N VAL A 28 4.71 -1.43 0.89
CA VAL A 28 3.41 -1.29 0.22
C VAL A 28 3.05 0.16 -0.11
N ASP A 29 4.00 1.09 0.05
CA ASP A 29 3.94 2.46 -0.50
C ASP A 29 4.30 2.36 -1.99
N MET A 30 3.26 2.30 -2.82
CA MET A 30 3.35 1.96 -4.24
C MET A 30 3.73 3.17 -5.10
N ASN A 31 3.32 4.37 -4.70
CA ASN A 31 3.66 5.61 -5.40
C ASN A 31 4.93 6.29 -4.83
N GLY A 32 5.42 5.86 -3.67
CA GLY A 32 6.64 6.35 -3.04
C GLY A 32 6.48 7.72 -2.37
N ASP A 33 5.26 8.11 -1.99
CA ASP A 33 4.95 9.43 -1.46
C ASP A 33 5.15 9.54 0.06
N GLY A 34 5.50 8.44 0.72
CA GLY A 34 5.71 8.37 2.16
C GLY A 34 4.42 8.18 2.96
N ARG A 35 3.34 7.73 2.32
CA ARG A 35 2.03 7.43 2.90
C ARG A 35 1.52 6.11 2.31
N ILE A 36 0.60 5.47 3.02
CA ILE A 36 -0.15 4.33 2.51
C ILE A 36 -1.61 4.73 2.48
N ASP A 37 -2.11 5.05 1.30
CA ASP A 37 -3.46 5.59 1.12
C ASP A 37 -4.19 5.01 -0.10
N ILE A 38 -5.19 5.76 -0.59
CA ILE A 38 -6.05 5.31 -1.68
C ILE A 38 -5.30 5.21 -3.01
N GLU A 39 -4.23 5.97 -3.21
CA GLU A 39 -3.42 5.91 -4.43
C GLU A 39 -2.64 4.59 -4.52
N ASP A 40 -2.21 4.04 -3.39
CA ASP A 40 -1.54 2.74 -3.34
C ASP A 40 -2.51 1.59 -3.60
N LEU A 41 -3.69 1.66 -2.98
CA LEU A 41 -4.77 0.71 -3.25
C LEU A 41 -5.18 0.75 -4.73
N ALA A 42 -5.30 1.95 -5.31
CA ALA A 42 -5.64 2.12 -6.72
C ALA A 42 -4.55 1.54 -7.64
N ASN A 43 -3.27 1.74 -7.29
CA ASN A 43 -2.14 1.16 -8.03
C ASN A 43 -2.20 -0.37 -8.06
N VAL A 44 -2.47 -1.02 -6.93
CA VAL A 44 -2.59 -2.48 -6.91
C VAL A 44 -3.83 -2.93 -7.67
N ALA A 45 -4.99 -2.31 -7.42
CA ALA A 45 -6.25 -2.67 -8.07
C ALA A 45 -6.18 -2.56 -9.60
N SER A 46 -5.50 -1.55 -10.16
CA SER A 46 -5.36 -1.38 -11.61
C SER A 46 -4.54 -2.47 -12.28
N ASN A 47 -3.77 -3.24 -11.51
CA ASN A 47 -2.92 -4.31 -12.01
C ASN A 47 -3.49 -5.72 -11.73
N ILE A 48 -4.68 -5.81 -11.11
CA ILE A 48 -5.42 -7.07 -11.00
C ILE A 48 -6.07 -7.34 -12.36
N SER A 49 -5.65 -8.42 -13.02
CA SER A 49 -6.31 -8.94 -14.23
C SER A 49 -7.33 -10.01 -13.86
N ASP A 50 -8.34 -10.19 -14.73
CA ASP A 50 -9.30 -11.31 -14.66
C ASP A 50 -8.63 -12.70 -14.67
#